data_AF-A0A1H8S5T4-F1
#
_entry.id   AF-A0A1H8S5T4-F1
#
_cell.length_a   1.000
_cell.length_b   1.000
_cell.length_c   1.000
_cell.angle_alpha   90.00
_cell.angle_beta   90.00
_cell.angle_gamma   90.00
#
_symmetry.space_group_name_H-M   'P 1'
#
loop_
_entity.id
_entity.type
_entity.pdbx_description
1 polymer ?
#
loop_
_entity_poly.entity_id
_entity_poly.type
_entity_poly.pdbx_seq_one_letter_code
_entity_poly.pdbx_strand_id
1 'polypeptide(L)'
;MAKIFINYRRDDNGGYAGWLYDRLAGHFGHDHVFMDIDQIEPGEDFVEVIQEKLKAVQVAVALIGKQWLDITDANGQRRLDNPEDWVRLEIEALLARKIRLIPLLVGGANVPNSSRLPGSLAAIARRQAHEINDRRFHEDVNKLIRVLEKDLQANATSKSSSVTDIAQSLEVKLPEARLPFEPEMVRIPAGKFLMGSDDYPGERPIHEVTIGYEFEIGKYPVTFDEYDAFAKATQRTLPDDHGWGRSKRPVINVSWHDAHDYVQWLSKQTGKQYRLPTEAEWEYAARAGTQTRYWWGDDIGKNNAVCDGCGSQWDNQQTAPVGSFKANAFGLYDTAGNVWEWVQDCWHDNYSGAPADGSVWLKRDGSDCNRRIVRGGSCVNESQGLRSTIRLGFKPDDAYDIFGFRIAKDF
;
A
#
# COMPACT_ATOMS: atom_id res chain seq x y z
N MET A 1 -10.57 -4.42 14.29
CA MET A 1 -11.31 -3.55 15.25
C MET A 1 -10.29 -2.70 15.99
N ALA A 2 -10.24 -1.40 15.68
CA ALA A 2 -9.22 -0.48 16.15
C ALA A 2 -9.36 -0.14 17.64
N LYS A 3 -8.26 -0.20 18.41
CA LYS A 3 -8.29 -0.03 19.87
C LYS A 3 -7.57 1.23 20.36
N ILE A 4 -6.64 1.77 19.57
CA ILE A 4 -5.80 2.92 19.90
C ILE A 4 -6.04 4.04 18.89
N PHE A 5 -6.48 5.22 19.36
CA PHE A 5 -6.61 6.41 18.51
C PHE A 5 -5.43 7.34 18.66
N ILE A 6 -4.95 7.93 17.56
CA ILE A 6 -4.00 9.03 17.53
C ILE A 6 -4.71 10.27 16.99
N ASN A 7 -5.09 11.17 17.88
CA ASN A 7 -5.54 12.53 17.55
C ASN A 7 -4.32 13.44 17.42
N TYR A 8 -4.23 14.20 16.33
CA TYR A 8 -3.10 15.11 16.10
C TYR A 8 -3.54 16.28 15.21
N ARG A 9 -2.70 17.31 15.13
CA ARG A 9 -2.92 18.45 14.24
C ARG A 9 -1.82 18.46 13.19
N ARG A 10 -2.18 18.27 11.92
CA ARG A 10 -1.22 18.23 10.79
C ARG A 10 -0.28 19.43 10.77
N ASP A 11 -0.84 20.63 10.94
CA ASP A 11 -0.10 21.91 10.93
C ASP A 11 0.85 22.11 12.12
N ASP A 12 0.76 21.29 13.17
CA ASP A 12 1.61 21.40 14.37
C ASP A 12 2.67 20.29 14.42
N ASN A 13 2.27 19.05 14.13
CA ASN A 13 3.08 17.88 14.51
C ASN A 13 2.96 16.68 13.57
N GLY A 14 2.65 16.90 12.28
CA GLY A 14 2.47 15.83 11.30
C GLY A 14 3.61 14.82 11.19
N GLY A 15 4.87 15.26 11.29
CA GLY A 15 6.03 14.35 11.30
C GLY A 15 6.08 13.41 12.50
N TYR A 16 5.80 13.93 13.70
CA TYR A 16 5.72 13.10 14.92
C TYR A 16 4.54 12.13 14.89
N ALA A 17 3.42 12.57 14.33
CA ALA A 17 2.22 11.74 14.17
C ALA A 17 2.50 10.53 13.27
N GLY A 18 3.14 10.75 12.12
CA GLY A 18 3.57 9.68 11.21
C GLY A 18 4.50 8.68 11.88
N TRP A 19 5.59 9.15 12.50
CA TRP A 19 6.54 8.24 13.17
C TRP A 19 5.93 7.48 14.36
N LEU A 20 5.05 8.13 15.11
CA LEU A 20 4.33 7.46 16.19
C LEU A 20 3.38 6.40 15.63
N TYR A 21 2.63 6.72 14.58
CA TYR A 21 1.74 5.79 13.92
C TYR A 21 2.49 4.56 13.42
N ASP A 22 3.58 4.74 12.67
CA ASP A 22 4.39 3.62 12.14
C ASP A 22 4.89 2.71 13.26
N ARG A 23 5.33 3.31 14.38
CA ARG A 23 5.88 2.55 15.50
C ARG A 23 4.82 1.82 16.32
N LEU A 24 3.67 2.46 16.56
CA LEU A 24 2.55 1.84 17.28
C LEU A 24 1.89 0.77 16.40
N ALA A 25 1.69 1.03 15.12
CA ALA A 25 1.11 0.10 14.17
C ALA A 25 2.03 -1.10 13.92
N GLY A 26 3.34 -0.89 13.85
CA GLY A 26 4.32 -1.99 13.78
C GLY A 26 4.31 -2.88 15.04
N HIS A 27 3.86 -2.39 16.19
CA HIS A 27 3.79 -3.16 17.45
C HIS A 27 2.42 -3.79 17.71
N PHE A 28 1.34 -3.03 17.54
CA PHE A 28 -0.03 -3.45 17.84
C PHE A 28 -0.78 -3.99 16.61
N GLY A 29 -0.22 -3.83 15.41
CA GLY A 29 -0.88 -4.06 14.13
C GLY A 29 -1.64 -2.82 13.63
N HIS A 30 -1.62 -2.60 12.32
CA HIS A 30 -2.28 -1.46 11.68
C HIS A 30 -3.80 -1.41 11.93
N ASP A 31 -4.46 -2.55 12.07
CA ASP A 31 -5.89 -2.62 12.39
C ASP A 31 -6.25 -2.18 13.81
N HIS A 32 -5.25 -2.01 14.68
CA HIS A 32 -5.42 -1.67 16.08
C HIS A 32 -5.10 -0.21 16.38
N VAL A 33 -4.46 0.51 15.46
CA VAL A 33 -4.03 1.89 15.60
C VAL A 33 -4.62 2.69 14.45
N PHE A 34 -5.38 3.73 14.75
CA PHE A 34 -5.92 4.64 13.74
C PHE A 34 -5.51 6.07 14.07
N MET A 35 -5.30 6.85 13.03
CA MET A 35 -4.87 8.23 13.10
C MET A 35 -5.64 9.00 12.04
N ASP A 36 -6.05 10.22 12.37
CA ASP A 36 -6.75 11.14 11.45
C ASP A 36 -8.19 10.69 11.08
N ILE A 37 -9.20 11.52 11.38
CA ILE A 37 -10.58 11.32 10.89
C ILE A 37 -10.83 12.26 9.71
N ASP A 38 -10.09 12.04 8.63
CA ASP A 38 -10.23 12.80 7.37
C ASP A 38 -10.93 12.01 6.25
N GLN A 39 -11.51 10.85 6.57
CA GLN A 39 -12.35 10.07 5.66
C GLN A 39 -13.83 10.33 6.01
N ILE A 40 -14.38 11.42 5.48
CA ILE A 40 -15.81 11.71 5.46
C ILE A 40 -16.20 11.68 3.99
N GLU A 41 -17.07 10.77 3.60
CA GLU A 41 -17.58 10.75 2.22
C GLU A 41 -18.45 11.98 1.97
N PRO A 42 -18.50 12.52 0.73
CA PRO A 42 -19.38 13.64 0.42
C PRO A 42 -20.85 13.35 0.78
N GLY A 43 -21.39 14.10 1.76
CA GLY A 43 -22.77 13.96 2.22
C GLY A 43 -22.94 13.19 3.53
N GLU A 44 -21.87 12.63 4.11
CA GLU A 44 -21.91 12.06 5.46
C GLU A 44 -21.91 13.15 6.54
N ASP A 45 -22.67 12.93 7.62
CA ASP A 45 -22.61 13.78 8.80
C ASP A 45 -21.30 13.47 9.57
N PHE A 46 -20.43 14.47 9.63
CA PHE A 46 -19.13 14.35 10.27
C PHE A 46 -19.19 13.92 11.74
N VAL A 47 -20.15 14.44 12.49
CA VAL A 47 -20.30 14.12 13.91
C VAL A 47 -20.68 12.64 14.06
N GLU A 48 -21.51 12.13 13.16
CA GLU A 48 -21.86 10.71 13.11
C GLU A 48 -20.65 9.84 12.75
N VAL A 49 -19.85 10.23 11.74
CA VAL A 49 -18.62 9.49 11.35
C VAL A 49 -17.61 9.42 12.50
N ILE A 50 -17.37 10.53 13.21
CA ILE A 50 -16.50 10.52 14.40
C ILE A 50 -17.08 9.57 15.45
N GLN A 51 -18.37 9.67 15.75
CA GLN A 51 -18.99 8.85 16.79
C GLN A 51 -18.90 7.35 16.47
N GLU A 52 -19.14 6.97 15.20
CA GLU A 52 -19.01 5.60 14.71
C GLU A 52 -17.57 5.10 14.80
N LYS A 53 -16.59 5.85 14.29
CA LYS A 53 -15.18 5.44 14.34
C LYS A 53 -14.66 5.35 15.77
N LEU A 54 -15.16 6.21 16.66
CA LEU A 54 -14.83 6.15 18.08
C LEU A 54 -15.45 4.94 18.80
N LYS A 55 -16.37 4.16 18.19
CA LYS A 55 -17.02 2.99 18.84
C LYS A 55 -16.05 1.90 19.27
N ALA A 56 -15.03 1.62 18.47
CA ALA A 56 -14.10 0.53 18.75
C ALA A 56 -12.95 0.93 19.71
N VAL A 57 -12.79 2.22 19.95
CA VAL A 57 -11.63 2.83 20.63
C VAL A 57 -11.64 2.51 22.12
N GLN A 58 -10.49 2.07 22.61
CA GLN A 58 -10.29 1.70 24.02
C GLN A 58 -9.40 2.72 24.74
N VAL A 59 -8.41 3.26 24.03
CA VAL A 59 -7.48 4.28 24.52
C VAL A 59 -7.17 5.25 23.38
N ALA A 60 -6.94 6.52 23.71
CA ALA A 60 -6.60 7.55 22.75
C ALA A 60 -5.36 8.33 23.20
N VAL A 61 -4.62 8.81 22.22
CA VAL A 61 -3.41 9.61 22.38
C VAL A 61 -3.64 10.93 21.64
N ALA A 62 -3.51 12.06 22.33
CA ALA A 62 -3.59 13.38 21.71
C ALA A 62 -2.19 13.98 21.61
N LEU A 63 -1.67 14.14 20.39
CA LEU A 63 -0.37 14.78 20.15
C LEU A 63 -0.49 16.29 20.33
N ILE A 64 0.31 16.81 21.25
CA ILE A 64 0.40 18.22 21.59
C ILE A 64 1.83 18.67 21.29
N GLY A 65 1.98 19.40 20.19
CA GLY A 65 3.22 20.10 19.84
C GLY A 65 3.22 21.54 20.35
N LYS A 66 4.26 22.28 19.99
CA LYS A 66 4.52 23.64 20.51
C LYS A 66 3.45 24.64 20.13
N GLN A 67 2.84 24.49 18.96
CA GLN A 67 1.88 25.46 18.42
C GLN A 67 0.43 24.98 18.61
N TRP A 68 0.22 23.76 19.12
CA TRP A 68 -1.10 23.13 19.29
C TRP A 68 -2.19 24.06 19.88
N LEU A 69 -1.82 24.82 20.92
CA LEU A 69 -2.73 25.73 21.63
C LEU A 69 -3.01 27.04 20.87
N ASP A 70 -2.04 27.50 20.07
CA ASP A 70 -1.96 28.87 19.58
C ASP A 70 -2.13 28.98 18.06
N ILE A 71 -2.25 27.85 17.34
CA ILE A 71 -2.56 27.85 15.91
C ILE A 71 -3.90 28.56 15.65
N THR A 72 -3.87 29.45 14.68
CA THR A 72 -5.02 30.23 14.24
C THR A 72 -5.52 29.78 12.86
N ASP A 73 -6.78 30.05 12.58
CA ASP A 73 -7.34 29.97 11.22
C ASP A 73 -6.93 31.18 10.36
N ALA A 74 -7.47 31.25 9.14
CA ALA A 74 -7.23 32.35 8.20
C ALA A 74 -7.69 33.73 8.71
N ASN A 75 -8.57 33.77 9.72
CA ASN A 75 -9.08 35.00 10.32
C ASN A 75 -8.29 35.39 11.59
N GLY A 76 -7.25 34.64 11.94
CA GLY A 76 -6.45 34.88 13.14
C GLY A 76 -7.14 34.41 14.45
N GLN A 77 -8.25 33.68 14.36
CA GLN A 77 -8.91 33.10 15.53
C GLN A 77 -8.25 31.77 15.88
N ARG A 78 -7.98 31.51 17.16
CA ARG A 78 -7.40 30.22 17.59
C ARG A 78 -8.33 29.08 17.21
N ARG A 79 -7.80 28.08 16.51
CA ARG A 79 -8.59 26.96 15.98
C ARG A 79 -9.30 26.18 17.09
N LEU A 80 -8.66 25.98 18.24
CA LEU A 80 -9.30 25.30 19.37
C LEU A 80 -10.48 26.08 19.97
N ASP A 81 -10.54 27.41 19.80
CA ASP A 81 -11.70 28.19 20.26
C ASP A 81 -12.91 28.03 19.32
N ASN A 82 -12.69 27.61 18.07
CA ASN A 82 -13.75 27.27 17.13
C ASN A 82 -14.39 25.91 17.53
N PRO A 83 -15.70 25.86 17.84
CA PRO A 83 -16.39 24.60 18.16
C PRO A 83 -16.43 23.60 17.00
N GLU A 84 -16.19 24.03 15.76
CA GLU A 84 -16.19 23.17 14.58
C GLU A 84 -14.79 22.63 14.22
N ASP A 85 -13.75 22.98 14.99
CA ASP A 85 -12.41 22.45 14.75
C ASP A 85 -12.34 20.95 15.04
N TRP A 86 -11.80 20.19 14.09
CA TRP A 86 -11.82 18.73 14.11
C TRP A 86 -11.06 18.14 15.29
N VAL A 87 -9.88 18.68 15.60
CA VAL A 87 -9.08 18.23 16.75
C VAL A 87 -9.85 18.43 18.05
N ARG A 88 -10.58 19.55 18.16
CA ARG A 88 -11.46 19.82 19.29
C ARG A 88 -12.62 18.82 19.36
N LEU A 89 -13.36 18.64 18.27
CA LEU A 89 -14.54 17.74 18.23
C LEU A 89 -14.17 16.30 18.59
N GLU A 90 -13.05 15.79 18.07
CA GLU A 90 -12.54 14.46 18.40
C GLU A 90 -12.21 14.31 19.89
N ILE A 91 -11.50 15.29 20.46
CA ILE A 91 -11.16 15.30 21.88
C ILE A 91 -12.41 15.36 22.75
N GLU A 92 -13.37 16.23 22.41
CA GLU A 92 -14.63 16.35 23.14
C GLU A 92 -15.40 15.03 23.12
N ALA A 93 -15.48 14.37 21.97
CA ALA A 93 -16.13 13.07 21.84
C ALA A 93 -15.44 11.98 22.68
N LEU A 94 -14.10 11.94 22.69
CA LEU A 94 -13.33 11.02 23.53
C LEU A 94 -13.58 11.25 25.03
N LEU A 95 -13.59 12.51 25.46
CA LEU A 95 -13.82 12.89 26.85
C LEU A 95 -15.26 12.58 27.28
N ALA A 96 -16.26 12.87 26.44
CA ALA A 96 -17.67 12.58 26.69
C ALA A 96 -17.92 11.08 26.90
N ARG A 97 -17.23 10.24 26.12
CA ARG A 97 -17.28 8.77 26.23
C ARG A 97 -16.41 8.20 27.35
N LYS A 98 -15.72 9.05 28.12
CA LYS A 98 -14.80 8.68 29.19
C LYS A 98 -13.70 7.72 28.72
N ILE A 99 -13.33 7.79 27.45
CA ILE A 99 -12.19 7.04 26.92
C ILE A 99 -10.92 7.59 27.57
N ARG A 100 -9.97 6.71 27.89
CA ARG A 100 -8.68 7.14 28.42
C ARG A 100 -7.91 7.89 27.35
N LEU A 101 -7.90 9.22 27.46
CA LEU A 101 -7.09 10.11 26.63
C LEU A 101 -5.73 10.37 27.31
N ILE A 102 -4.65 10.13 26.59
CA ILE A 102 -3.25 10.35 27.02
C ILE A 102 -2.73 11.57 26.26
N PRO A 103 -2.45 12.71 26.93
CA PRO A 103 -1.74 13.82 26.30
C PRO A 103 -0.30 13.39 26.00
N LEU A 104 0.12 13.50 24.74
CA LEU A 104 1.47 13.16 24.28
C LEU A 104 2.20 14.42 23.84
N LEU A 105 3.16 14.87 24.64
CA LEU A 105 3.96 16.06 24.39
C LEU A 105 5.11 15.71 23.44
N VAL A 106 5.26 16.48 22.36
CA VAL A 106 6.31 16.29 21.36
C VAL A 106 7.04 17.60 21.07
N GLY A 107 8.29 17.51 20.59
CA GLY A 107 9.07 18.68 20.17
C GLY A 107 9.34 19.69 21.29
N GLY A 108 9.32 19.26 22.56
CA GLY A 108 9.50 20.12 23.74
C GLY A 108 8.28 20.96 24.11
N ALA A 109 7.07 20.49 23.75
CA ALA A 109 5.82 21.11 24.18
C ALA A 109 5.58 20.96 25.70
N ASN A 110 4.72 21.82 26.24
CA ASN A 110 4.26 21.75 27.64
C ASN A 110 2.77 21.42 27.69
N VAL A 111 2.32 20.86 28.82
CA VAL A 111 0.89 20.66 29.07
C VAL A 111 0.17 22.01 29.01
N PRO A 112 -0.91 22.17 28.20
CA PRO A 112 -1.64 23.42 28.13
C PRO A 112 -2.27 23.81 29.47
N ASN A 113 -2.25 25.09 29.81
CA ASN A 113 -2.95 25.59 31.00
C ASN A 113 -4.47 25.50 30.80
N SER A 114 -5.21 24.96 31.77
CA SER A 114 -6.67 24.82 31.69
C SER A 114 -7.41 26.14 31.46
N SER A 115 -6.86 27.29 31.88
CA SER A 115 -7.48 28.60 31.65
C SER A 115 -7.42 29.08 30.19
N ARG A 116 -6.52 28.49 29.39
CA ARG A 116 -6.34 28.83 27.97
C ARG A 116 -7.06 27.86 27.02
N LEU A 117 -7.67 26.80 27.57
CA LEU A 117 -8.45 25.81 26.85
C LEU A 117 -9.95 26.15 26.92
N PRO A 118 -10.73 25.79 25.88
CA PRO A 118 -12.19 25.76 26.00
C PRO A 118 -12.63 24.87 27.17
N GLY A 119 -13.73 25.22 27.82
CA GLY A 119 -14.19 24.52 29.04
C GLY A 119 -14.37 23.01 28.86
N SER A 120 -14.79 22.58 27.68
CA SER A 120 -14.94 21.17 27.29
C SER A 120 -13.62 20.39 27.20
N LEU A 121 -12.50 21.07 26.96
CA LEU A 121 -11.16 20.47 26.85
C LEU A 121 -10.34 20.61 28.14
N ALA A 122 -10.81 21.38 29.12
CA ALA A 122 -10.07 21.67 30.36
C ALA A 122 -9.62 20.42 31.13
N ALA A 123 -10.29 19.27 30.91
CA ALA A 123 -9.90 17.99 31.49
C ALA A 123 -8.55 17.46 30.98
N ILE A 124 -8.10 17.86 29.78
CA ILE A 124 -6.78 17.47 29.25
C ILE A 124 -5.66 17.96 30.16
N ALA A 125 -5.73 19.21 30.63
CA ALA A 125 -4.71 19.83 31.46
C ALA A 125 -4.50 19.12 32.82
N ARG A 126 -5.46 18.27 33.24
CA ARG A 126 -5.42 17.53 34.50
C ARG A 126 -5.00 16.06 34.32
N ARG A 127 -4.76 15.62 33.07
CA ARG A 127 -4.32 14.26 32.75
C ARG A 127 -2.81 14.19 32.78
N GLN A 128 -2.27 13.06 33.27
CA GLN A 128 -0.84 12.83 33.23
C GLN A 128 -0.36 12.71 31.79
N ALA A 129 0.54 13.60 31.40
CA ALA A 129 1.10 13.61 30.06
C ALA A 129 2.27 12.63 29.93
N HIS A 130 2.42 12.06 28.74
CA HIS A 130 3.62 11.33 28.33
C HIS A 130 4.44 12.24 27.42
N GLU A 131 5.76 12.28 27.59
CA GLU A 131 6.64 13.11 26.77
C GLU A 131 7.49 12.22 25.87
N ILE A 132 7.63 12.61 24.60
CA ILE A 132 8.61 12.04 23.67
C ILE A 132 9.69 13.09 23.42
N ASN A 133 10.93 12.75 23.78
CA ASN A 133 12.09 13.57 23.48
C ASN A 133 12.79 13.07 22.21
N ASP A 134 13.17 13.98 21.33
CA ASP A 134 13.79 13.68 20.03
C ASP A 134 15.06 12.82 20.16
N ARG A 135 15.86 13.05 21.21
CA ARG A 135 17.11 12.29 21.46
C ARG A 135 16.87 10.88 22.01
N ARG A 136 15.68 10.63 22.56
CA ARG A 136 15.29 9.36 23.19
C ARG A 136 14.02 8.80 22.57
N PHE A 137 13.74 9.16 21.33
CA PHE A 137 12.46 8.90 20.67
C PHE A 137 12.03 7.44 20.82
N HIS A 138 12.91 6.49 20.49
CA HIS A 138 12.61 5.06 20.59
C HIS A 138 12.32 4.60 22.02
N GLU A 139 13.07 5.08 23.01
CA GLU A 139 12.87 4.71 24.42
C GLU A 139 11.53 5.23 24.94
N ASP A 140 11.22 6.49 24.62
CA ASP A 140 10.01 7.14 25.09
C ASP A 140 8.75 6.57 24.41
N VAL A 141 8.84 6.21 23.12
CA VAL A 141 7.75 5.48 22.43
C VAL A 141 7.59 4.07 22.99
N ASN A 142 8.67 3.34 23.29
CA ASN A 142 8.58 2.02 23.91
C ASN A 142 7.93 2.08 25.31
N LYS A 143 8.14 3.16 26.08
CA LYS A 143 7.42 3.38 27.35
C LYS A 143 5.93 3.59 27.10
N LEU A 144 5.55 4.37 26.10
CA LEU A 144 4.16 4.58 25.71
C LEU A 144 3.49 3.26 25.30
N ILE A 145 4.16 2.43 24.49
CA ILE A 145 3.69 1.10 24.10
C ILE A 145 3.34 0.27 25.35
N ARG A 146 4.21 0.21 26.36
CA ARG A 146 3.92 -0.52 27.60
C ARG A 146 2.72 0.02 28.38
N VAL A 147 2.44 1.32 28.29
CA VAL A 147 1.24 1.91 28.89
C VAL A 147 -0.01 1.46 28.13
N LEU A 148 0.04 1.53 26.79
CA LEU A 148 -1.06 1.12 25.92
C LEU A 148 -1.35 -0.38 26.04
N GLU A 149 -0.33 -1.24 26.12
CA GLU A 149 -0.49 -2.69 26.33
C GLU A 149 -1.31 -3.00 27.59
N LYS A 150 -1.00 -2.32 28.70
CA LYS A 150 -1.73 -2.49 29.96
C LYS A 150 -3.20 -2.09 29.82
N ASP A 151 -3.47 -1.00 29.12
CA ASP A 151 -4.84 -0.52 28.88
C ASP A 151 -5.64 -1.49 27.99
N LEU A 152 -5.00 -2.06 26.97
CA LEU A 152 -5.64 -3.05 26.10
C LEU A 152 -5.89 -4.39 26.81
N GLN A 153 -5.00 -4.81 27.72
CA GLN A 153 -5.15 -6.04 28.51
C GLN A 153 -6.20 -5.92 29.62
N ALA A 154 -6.25 -4.77 30.32
CA ALA A 154 -7.24 -4.52 31.37
C ALA A 154 -8.69 -4.49 30.82
N ASN A 155 -8.88 -4.04 29.58
CA ASN A 155 -10.17 -4.04 28.90
C ASN A 155 -10.57 -5.40 28.34
N ALA A 156 -9.61 -6.29 28.05
CA ALA A 156 -9.90 -7.67 27.65
C ALA A 156 -10.37 -8.52 28.83
N THR A 157 -9.82 -8.28 30.03
CA THR A 157 -10.20 -9.00 31.26
C THR A 157 -11.55 -8.56 31.82
N SER A 158 -12.01 -7.32 31.55
CA SER A 158 -13.36 -6.86 31.95
C SER A 158 -14.49 -7.43 31.09
N LYS A 159 -14.22 -7.82 29.83
CA LYS A 159 -15.22 -8.39 28.89
C LYS A 159 -15.40 -9.91 29.00
N SER A 160 -14.64 -10.61 29.84
CA SER A 160 -14.70 -12.08 29.97
C SER A 160 -15.68 -12.60 31.04
N SER A 161 -16.58 -11.77 31.57
CA SER A 161 -17.54 -12.19 32.60
C SER A 161 -18.97 -11.71 32.32
N SER A 162 -19.63 -12.35 31.34
CA SER A 162 -21.07 -12.70 31.44
C SER A 162 -21.57 -13.54 30.25
N VAL A 163 -21.73 -14.83 30.52
CA VAL A 163 -22.85 -15.75 30.16
C VAL A 163 -23.27 -15.85 28.68
N THR A 164 -22.83 -16.86 27.92
CA THR A 164 -23.38 -18.23 27.73
C THR A 164 -24.51 -18.35 26.70
N ASP A 165 -24.18 -19.07 25.62
CA ASP A 165 -24.97 -19.92 24.72
C ASP A 165 -26.13 -19.39 23.86
N ILE A 166 -26.20 -20.03 22.68
CA ILE A 166 -27.28 -20.08 21.67
C ILE A 166 -27.27 -18.97 20.60
N ALA A 167 -26.24 -18.96 19.75
CA ALA A 167 -26.38 -18.66 18.32
C ALA A 167 -25.09 -19.02 17.55
N GLN A 168 -24.50 -20.18 17.82
CA GLN A 168 -23.41 -20.70 16.99
C GLN A 168 -23.98 -21.71 15.99
N SER A 169 -24.61 -21.22 14.94
CA SER A 169 -24.70 -21.87 13.63
C SER A 169 -25.45 -20.96 12.66
N LEU A 170 -24.79 -20.66 11.53
CA LEU A 170 -25.24 -19.85 10.38
C LEU A 170 -24.92 -18.34 10.43
N GLU A 171 -23.68 -17.97 10.71
CA GLU A 171 -23.07 -16.87 9.95
C GLU A 171 -22.35 -17.48 8.75
N VAL A 172 -23.03 -17.50 7.62
CA VAL A 172 -22.35 -17.58 6.32
C VAL A 172 -21.47 -16.35 6.25
N LYS A 173 -20.16 -16.50 6.44
CA LYS A 173 -19.18 -15.47 6.10
C LYS A 173 -19.29 -15.21 4.61
N LEU A 174 -20.11 -14.22 4.24
CA LEU A 174 -20.01 -13.60 2.93
C LEU A 174 -18.58 -13.06 2.81
N PRO A 175 -17.82 -13.44 1.77
CA PRO A 175 -16.48 -12.92 1.58
C PRO A 175 -16.57 -11.39 1.52
N GLU A 176 -15.66 -10.69 2.20
CA GLU A 176 -15.52 -9.24 2.06
C GLU A 176 -15.48 -8.92 0.56
N ALA A 177 -16.49 -8.21 0.08
CA ALA A 177 -16.65 -7.96 -1.34
C ALA A 177 -15.46 -7.11 -1.82
N ARG A 178 -14.67 -7.66 -2.74
CA ARG A 178 -13.58 -6.93 -3.44
C ARG A 178 -14.16 -5.62 -3.97
N LEU A 179 -13.45 -4.50 -3.72
CA LEU A 179 -13.88 -3.22 -4.27
C LEU A 179 -13.91 -3.31 -5.81
N PRO A 180 -14.83 -2.63 -6.50
CA PRO A 180 -14.97 -2.77 -7.96
C PRO A 180 -13.69 -2.47 -8.77
N PHE A 181 -12.79 -1.66 -8.20
CA PHE A 181 -11.52 -1.24 -8.80
C PHE A 181 -10.29 -1.99 -8.24
N GLU A 182 -10.45 -2.82 -7.22
CA GLU A 182 -9.34 -3.57 -6.63
C GLU A 182 -8.98 -4.74 -7.54
N PRO A 183 -7.74 -4.91 -8.02
CA PRO A 183 -7.41 -5.98 -8.97
C PRO A 183 -7.60 -7.40 -8.42
N GLU A 184 -7.83 -8.36 -9.32
CA GLU A 184 -7.82 -9.79 -8.97
C GLU A 184 -6.39 -10.23 -8.64
N MET A 185 -6.20 -10.84 -7.48
CA MET A 185 -4.89 -11.27 -6.98
C MET A 185 -4.78 -12.79 -6.95
N VAL A 186 -3.57 -13.31 -7.11
CA VAL A 186 -3.25 -14.73 -7.00
C VAL A 186 -2.16 -14.93 -5.96
N ARG A 187 -2.40 -15.83 -5.01
CA ARG A 187 -1.42 -16.20 -3.98
C ARG A 187 -0.30 -17.04 -4.57
N ILE A 188 0.93 -16.62 -4.29
CA ILE A 188 2.15 -17.25 -4.75
C ILE A 188 2.84 -17.90 -3.54
N PRO A 189 3.13 -19.21 -3.60
CA PRO A 189 3.75 -19.91 -2.48
C PRO A 189 5.23 -19.56 -2.37
N ALA A 190 5.75 -19.58 -1.14
CA ALA A 190 7.18 -19.55 -0.88
C ALA A 190 7.89 -20.69 -1.64
N GLY A 191 9.10 -20.43 -2.11
CA GLY A 191 9.85 -21.41 -2.88
C GLY A 191 11.20 -20.89 -3.36
N LYS A 192 11.81 -21.68 -4.24
CA LYS A 192 13.13 -21.39 -4.83
C LYS A 192 13.07 -21.55 -6.33
N PHE A 193 13.85 -20.75 -7.04
CA PHE A 193 14.00 -20.89 -8.49
C PHE A 193 15.37 -20.39 -8.95
N LEU A 194 15.73 -20.77 -10.17
CA LEU A 194 16.90 -20.23 -10.86
C LEU A 194 16.46 -18.99 -11.65
N MET A 195 16.99 -17.83 -11.27
CA MET A 195 16.74 -16.55 -11.91
C MET A 195 17.79 -16.27 -12.98
N GLY A 196 17.36 -15.76 -14.13
CA GLY A 196 18.24 -15.40 -15.26
C GLY A 196 18.41 -16.50 -16.32
N SER A 197 19.32 -16.25 -17.27
CA SER A 197 19.65 -17.17 -18.37
C SER A 197 21.08 -16.95 -18.88
N ASP A 198 21.55 -17.87 -19.73
CA ASP A 198 22.79 -17.69 -20.48
C ASP A 198 22.60 -17.05 -21.87
N ASP A 199 21.37 -16.72 -22.27
CA ASP A 199 21.08 -16.19 -23.61
C ASP A 199 21.66 -14.78 -23.82
N TYR A 200 21.63 -13.93 -22.78
CA TYR A 200 22.09 -12.54 -22.86
C TYR A 200 22.95 -12.13 -21.66
N PRO A 201 23.98 -11.27 -21.83
CA PRO A 201 24.85 -10.85 -20.73
C PRO A 201 24.13 -10.24 -19.53
N GLY A 202 23.04 -9.50 -19.75
CA GLY A 202 22.26 -8.87 -18.67
C GLY A 202 21.38 -9.83 -17.87
N GLU A 203 21.24 -11.06 -18.34
CA GLU A 203 20.48 -12.13 -17.68
C GLU A 203 21.40 -13.07 -16.90
N ARG A 204 22.72 -12.83 -16.91
CA ARG A 204 23.73 -13.63 -16.21
C ARG A 204 24.16 -12.98 -14.89
N PRO A 205 24.74 -13.74 -13.95
CA PRO A 205 24.73 -15.19 -13.91
C PRO A 205 23.33 -15.73 -13.58
N ILE A 206 23.06 -16.95 -14.03
CA ILE A 206 21.97 -17.74 -13.44
C ILE A 206 22.29 -17.94 -11.96
N HIS A 207 21.35 -17.64 -11.08
CA HIS A 207 21.54 -17.76 -9.63
C HIS A 207 20.26 -18.25 -8.94
N GLU A 208 20.42 -18.97 -7.82
CA GLU A 208 19.27 -19.39 -7.01
C GLU A 208 18.75 -18.20 -6.20
N VAL A 209 17.44 -17.98 -6.26
CA VAL A 209 16.71 -17.04 -5.42
C VAL A 209 15.70 -17.82 -4.58
N THR A 210 15.64 -17.50 -3.29
CA THR A 210 14.66 -18.04 -2.34
C THR A 210 13.62 -16.98 -2.03
N ILE A 211 12.40 -17.16 -2.52
CA ILE A 211 11.24 -16.40 -2.06
C ILE A 211 10.76 -17.06 -0.76
N GLY A 212 11.29 -16.59 0.37
CA GLY A 212 11.09 -17.19 1.70
C GLY A 212 9.72 -16.91 2.34
N TYR A 213 8.83 -16.26 1.61
CA TYR A 213 7.53 -15.79 2.06
C TYR A 213 6.46 -16.05 1.00
N GLU A 214 5.21 -16.05 1.42
CA GLU A 214 4.09 -15.99 0.49
C GLU A 214 3.77 -14.52 0.20
N PHE A 215 3.28 -14.25 -0.99
CA PHE A 215 2.75 -12.94 -1.37
C PHE A 215 1.61 -13.16 -2.37
N GLU A 216 0.84 -12.14 -2.67
CA GLU A 216 -0.09 -12.17 -3.78
C GLU A 216 0.41 -11.29 -4.92
N ILE A 217 0.11 -11.66 -6.16
CA ILE A 217 0.44 -10.87 -7.34
C ILE A 217 -0.78 -10.78 -8.26
N GLY A 218 -0.92 -9.66 -8.96
CA GLY A 218 -2.04 -9.40 -9.86
C GLY A 218 -2.17 -10.54 -10.88
N LYS A 219 -3.36 -11.14 -10.94
CA LYS A 219 -3.71 -12.18 -11.92
C LYS A 219 -3.48 -11.70 -13.35
N TYR A 220 -3.71 -10.41 -13.56
CA TYR A 220 -3.52 -9.66 -14.80
C TYR A 220 -2.62 -8.43 -14.53
N PRO A 221 -2.02 -7.83 -15.57
CA PRO A 221 -1.60 -6.44 -15.50
C PRO A 221 -2.79 -5.53 -15.13
N VAL A 222 -2.51 -4.38 -14.51
CA VAL A 222 -3.56 -3.41 -14.15
C VAL A 222 -4.28 -2.95 -15.40
N THR A 223 -5.61 -3.01 -15.36
CA THR A 223 -6.47 -2.66 -16.49
C THR A 223 -6.79 -1.17 -16.53
N PHE A 224 -7.28 -0.68 -17.67
CA PHE A 224 -7.82 0.68 -17.76
C PHE A 224 -8.99 0.90 -16.81
N ASP A 225 -9.88 -0.07 -16.59
CA ASP A 225 -10.99 0.09 -15.62
C ASP A 225 -10.46 0.37 -14.20
N GLU A 226 -9.41 -0.34 -13.80
CA GLU A 226 -8.80 -0.23 -12.48
C GLU A 226 -7.98 1.07 -12.35
N TYR A 227 -7.21 1.43 -13.37
CA TYR A 227 -6.41 2.65 -13.37
C TYR A 227 -7.27 3.92 -13.53
N ASP A 228 -8.37 3.87 -14.29
CA ASP A 228 -9.28 5.00 -14.45
C ASP A 228 -9.95 5.37 -13.13
N ALA A 229 -10.21 4.39 -12.26
CA ALA A 229 -10.72 4.66 -10.91
C ALA A 229 -9.71 5.46 -10.09
N PHE A 230 -8.43 5.08 -10.14
CA PHE A 230 -7.33 5.83 -9.53
C PHE A 230 -7.25 7.25 -10.09
N ALA A 231 -7.12 7.38 -11.41
CA ALA A 231 -6.92 8.67 -12.05
C ALA A 231 -8.08 9.64 -11.79
N LYS A 232 -9.33 9.16 -11.80
CA LYS A 232 -10.52 9.96 -11.43
C LYS A 232 -10.49 10.37 -9.96
N ALA A 233 -10.19 9.45 -9.05
CA ALA A 233 -10.13 9.72 -7.62
C ALA A 233 -9.04 10.75 -7.26
N THR A 234 -7.93 10.74 -7.98
CA THR A 234 -6.81 11.68 -7.77
C THR A 234 -6.82 12.87 -8.72
N GLN A 235 -7.88 13.05 -9.51
CA GLN A 235 -8.02 14.14 -10.50
C GLN A 235 -6.84 14.25 -11.49
N ARG A 236 -6.26 13.11 -11.87
CA ARG A 236 -5.21 13.02 -12.89
C ARG A 236 -5.84 12.90 -14.28
N THR A 237 -5.10 13.33 -15.29
CA THR A 237 -5.44 13.07 -16.68
C THR A 237 -5.44 11.56 -16.94
N LEU A 238 -6.47 11.08 -17.63
CA LEU A 238 -6.53 9.68 -18.06
C LEU A 238 -5.44 9.41 -19.13
N PRO A 239 -4.68 8.31 -19.03
CA PRO A 239 -3.75 7.91 -20.09
C PRO A 239 -4.50 7.66 -21.40
N ASP A 240 -3.89 8.05 -22.52
CA ASP A 240 -4.42 7.81 -23.86
C ASP A 240 -4.49 6.29 -24.13
N ASP A 241 -5.59 5.83 -24.71
CA ASP A 241 -5.78 4.43 -25.15
C ASP A 241 -5.49 4.23 -26.64
N HIS A 242 -5.05 5.27 -27.34
CA HIS A 242 -4.75 5.27 -28.78
C HIS A 242 -5.92 4.80 -29.66
N GLY A 243 -7.16 4.88 -29.15
CA GLY A 243 -8.34 4.33 -29.83
C GLY A 243 -8.35 2.79 -29.90
N TRP A 244 -7.46 2.08 -29.21
CA TRP A 244 -7.43 0.63 -29.15
C TRP A 244 -8.52 0.05 -28.25
N GLY A 245 -9.13 0.92 -27.44
CA GLY A 245 -10.16 0.62 -26.46
C GLY A 245 -9.59 0.56 -25.03
N ARG A 246 -10.45 0.90 -24.07
CA ARG A 246 -10.18 0.89 -22.63
C ARG A 246 -10.69 -0.40 -21.97
N SER A 247 -11.25 -0.28 -20.77
CA SER A 247 -11.84 -1.33 -19.96
C SER A 247 -10.83 -2.42 -19.56
N LYS A 248 -11.06 -3.68 -19.95
CA LYS A 248 -10.24 -4.84 -19.57
C LYS A 248 -8.90 -4.94 -20.28
N ARG A 249 -8.53 -3.97 -21.10
CA ARG A 249 -7.16 -3.88 -21.65
C ARG A 249 -6.21 -3.39 -20.57
N PRO A 250 -4.93 -3.82 -20.60
CA PRO A 250 -3.94 -3.29 -19.67
C PRO A 250 -3.81 -1.78 -19.88
N VAL A 251 -3.66 -1.03 -18.79
CA VAL A 251 -3.31 0.39 -18.90
C VAL A 251 -1.93 0.52 -19.56
N ILE A 252 -1.83 1.49 -20.46
CA ILE A 252 -0.61 1.86 -21.19
C ILE A 252 -0.33 3.35 -21.01
N ASN A 253 0.81 3.84 -21.48
CA ASN A 253 1.25 5.23 -21.28
C ASN A 253 1.33 5.62 -19.80
N VAL A 254 1.83 4.70 -18.97
CA VAL A 254 2.06 4.95 -17.54
C VAL A 254 3.54 4.81 -17.20
N SER A 255 4.03 5.79 -16.45
CA SER A 255 5.40 5.81 -15.96
C SER A 255 5.57 4.89 -14.75
N TRP A 256 6.82 4.65 -14.33
CA TRP A 256 7.07 3.94 -13.08
C TRP A 256 6.51 4.72 -11.88
N HIS A 257 6.57 6.05 -11.93
CA HIS A 257 6.02 6.93 -10.91
C HIS A 257 4.49 6.81 -10.81
N ASP A 258 3.80 6.75 -11.94
CA ASP A 258 2.35 6.54 -11.97
C ASP A 258 1.95 5.18 -11.42
N ALA A 259 2.69 4.14 -11.77
CA ALA A 259 2.50 2.80 -11.23
C ALA A 259 2.73 2.76 -9.70
N HIS A 260 3.76 3.47 -9.22
CA HIS A 260 4.04 3.61 -7.80
C HIS A 260 2.93 4.38 -7.07
N ASP A 261 2.47 5.51 -7.62
CA ASP A 261 1.37 6.29 -7.04
C ASP A 261 0.06 5.49 -7.02
N TYR A 262 -0.21 4.69 -8.05
CA TYR A 262 -1.37 3.80 -8.12
C TYR A 262 -1.36 2.80 -6.96
N VAL A 263 -0.23 2.11 -6.72
CA VAL A 263 -0.16 1.13 -5.61
C VAL A 263 -0.25 1.80 -4.25
N GLN A 264 0.31 3.00 -4.09
CA GLN A 264 0.15 3.79 -2.86
C GLN A 264 -1.30 4.20 -2.63
N TRP A 265 -2.00 4.63 -3.69
CA TRP A 265 -3.42 4.94 -3.62
C TRP A 265 -4.26 3.71 -3.31
N LEU A 266 -4.04 2.60 -4.01
CA LEU A 266 -4.80 1.36 -3.83
C LEU A 266 -4.62 0.82 -2.41
N SER A 267 -3.40 0.88 -1.86
CA SER A 267 -3.13 0.55 -0.47
C SER A 267 -3.94 1.40 0.50
N LYS A 268 -4.01 2.71 0.27
CA LYS A 268 -4.83 3.63 1.08
C LYS A 268 -6.33 3.33 0.98
N GLN A 269 -6.83 2.99 -0.21
CA GLN A 269 -8.26 2.71 -0.42
C GLN A 269 -8.71 1.39 0.21
N THR A 270 -7.83 0.39 0.20
CA THR A 270 -8.18 -0.98 0.60
C THR A 270 -7.71 -1.34 2.01
N GLY A 271 -6.79 -0.55 2.57
CA GLY A 271 -6.08 -0.90 3.81
C GLY A 271 -5.10 -2.06 3.66
N LYS A 272 -4.89 -2.55 2.43
CA LYS A 272 -3.99 -3.67 2.11
C LYS A 272 -2.63 -3.16 1.64
N GLN A 273 -1.58 -3.96 1.78
CA GLN A 273 -0.22 -3.56 1.43
C GLN A 273 0.10 -3.86 -0.03
N TYR A 274 -0.40 -3.03 -0.95
CA TYR A 274 -0.07 -3.11 -2.37
C TYR A 274 1.23 -2.39 -2.71
N ARG A 275 2.00 -2.99 -3.62
CA ARG A 275 3.28 -2.48 -4.13
C ARG A 275 3.53 -2.98 -5.55
N LEU A 276 4.59 -2.50 -6.20
CA LEU A 276 5.13 -3.20 -7.36
C LEU A 276 5.84 -4.49 -6.91
N PRO A 277 5.77 -5.58 -7.70
CA PRO A 277 6.57 -6.76 -7.42
C PRO A 277 8.07 -6.41 -7.51
N THR A 278 8.89 -7.13 -6.77
CA THR A 278 10.33 -7.14 -7.06
C THR A 278 10.55 -7.87 -8.38
N GLU A 279 11.69 -7.63 -9.01
CA GLU A 279 12.04 -8.33 -10.23
C GLU A 279 12.12 -9.84 -10.02
N ALA A 280 12.66 -10.26 -8.87
CA ALA A 280 12.76 -11.66 -8.48
C ALA A 280 11.38 -12.30 -8.32
N GLU A 281 10.46 -11.62 -7.63
CA GLU A 281 9.07 -12.07 -7.50
C GLU A 281 8.37 -12.19 -8.86
N TRP A 282 8.57 -11.21 -9.74
CA TRP A 282 7.99 -11.22 -11.07
C TRP A 282 8.48 -12.42 -11.88
N GLU A 283 9.79 -12.67 -11.92
CA GLU A 283 10.32 -13.81 -12.69
C GLU A 283 9.90 -15.15 -12.09
N TYR A 284 9.92 -15.28 -10.76
CA TYR A 284 9.44 -16.47 -10.06
C TYR A 284 7.98 -16.78 -10.42
N ALA A 285 7.13 -15.76 -10.35
CA ALA A 285 5.71 -15.89 -10.65
C ALA A 285 5.45 -16.15 -12.14
N ALA A 286 6.19 -15.49 -13.04
CA ALA A 286 6.08 -15.69 -14.47
C ALA A 286 6.50 -17.11 -14.90
N ARG A 287 7.58 -17.64 -14.33
CA ARG A 287 8.07 -19.00 -14.59
C ARG A 287 7.15 -20.09 -14.06
N ALA A 288 6.51 -19.86 -12.92
CA ALA A 288 5.60 -20.80 -12.26
C ALA A 288 6.15 -22.25 -12.20
N GLY A 289 7.43 -22.38 -11.86
CA GLY A 289 8.14 -23.67 -11.73
C GLY A 289 8.85 -24.17 -12.99
N THR A 290 8.77 -23.47 -14.12
CA THR A 290 9.44 -23.86 -15.37
C THR A 290 10.81 -23.18 -15.55
N GLN A 291 11.68 -23.83 -16.33
CA GLN A 291 12.97 -23.28 -16.75
C GLN A 291 13.04 -23.03 -18.27
N THR A 292 11.94 -23.31 -18.98
CA THR A 292 11.80 -23.12 -20.42
C THR A 292 11.78 -21.65 -20.79
N ARG A 293 11.92 -21.36 -22.09
CA ARG A 293 11.91 -20.00 -22.64
C ARG A 293 10.66 -19.21 -22.26
N TYR A 294 9.51 -19.85 -22.37
CA TYR A 294 8.20 -19.37 -21.94
C TYR A 294 7.66 -20.33 -20.89
N TRP A 295 6.70 -19.89 -20.08
CA TRP A 295 6.12 -20.77 -19.05
C TRP A 295 5.39 -21.99 -19.62
N TRP A 296 4.97 -21.94 -20.89
CA TRP A 296 4.30 -23.05 -21.59
C TRP A 296 5.24 -23.96 -22.38
N GLY A 297 6.54 -23.66 -22.45
CA GLY A 297 7.53 -24.41 -23.23
C GLY A 297 8.53 -23.52 -23.96
N ASP A 298 9.33 -24.13 -24.84
CA ASP A 298 10.38 -23.41 -25.58
C ASP A 298 9.90 -22.83 -26.92
N ASP A 299 8.84 -23.41 -27.49
CA ASP A 299 8.24 -22.96 -28.74
C ASP A 299 7.17 -21.89 -28.50
N ILE A 300 7.22 -20.80 -29.27
CA ILE A 300 6.25 -19.69 -29.18
C ILE A 300 4.82 -20.17 -29.44
N GLY A 301 4.64 -21.11 -30.38
CA GLY A 301 3.33 -21.60 -30.80
C GLY A 301 2.48 -20.51 -31.45
N LYS A 302 1.15 -20.65 -31.37
CA LYS A 302 0.17 -19.65 -31.83
C LYS A 302 -0.82 -19.38 -30.72
N ASN A 303 -1.25 -18.12 -30.54
CA ASN A 303 -2.26 -17.73 -29.54
C ASN A 303 -1.88 -18.15 -28.10
N ASN A 304 -0.60 -18.04 -27.76
CA ASN A 304 -0.13 -18.19 -26.38
C ASN A 304 0.15 -16.84 -25.71
N ALA A 305 0.39 -15.80 -26.51
CA ALA A 305 0.71 -14.44 -26.09
C ALA A 305 0.30 -13.44 -27.18
N VAL A 306 0.26 -12.15 -26.84
CA VAL A 306 0.17 -11.06 -27.82
C VAL A 306 1.59 -10.53 -28.08
N CYS A 307 2.10 -10.70 -29.30
CA CYS A 307 3.44 -10.25 -29.69
C CYS A 307 3.57 -10.17 -31.20
N ASP A 308 4.62 -9.56 -31.74
CA ASP A 308 4.88 -9.63 -33.18
C ASP A 308 5.20 -11.07 -33.62
N GLY A 309 4.27 -11.67 -34.37
CA GLY A 309 4.39 -13.04 -34.88
C GLY A 309 3.89 -14.16 -33.94
N CYS A 310 3.14 -13.84 -32.88
CA CYS A 310 2.55 -14.83 -31.95
C CYS A 310 1.29 -15.53 -32.50
N GLY A 311 0.80 -15.14 -33.67
CA GLY A 311 -0.40 -15.69 -34.32
C GLY A 311 -1.73 -15.18 -33.78
N SER A 312 -1.75 -14.09 -33.01
CA SER A 312 -2.99 -13.47 -32.52
C SER A 312 -3.48 -12.34 -33.43
N GLN A 313 -4.77 -11.99 -33.29
CA GLN A 313 -5.38 -10.90 -34.05
C GLN A 313 -4.87 -9.49 -33.65
N TRP A 314 -4.20 -9.38 -32.50
CA TRP A 314 -3.71 -8.10 -31.95
C TRP A 314 -2.19 -7.91 -32.16
N ASP A 315 -1.51 -8.93 -32.65
CA ASP A 315 -0.07 -8.94 -32.87
C ASP A 315 0.39 -7.71 -33.65
N ASN A 316 1.41 -7.04 -33.10
CA ASN A 316 2.04 -5.85 -33.69
C ASN A 316 1.06 -4.72 -34.06
N GLN A 317 -0.09 -4.66 -33.40
CA GLN A 317 -1.13 -3.66 -33.67
C GLN A 317 -1.59 -2.96 -32.41
N GLN A 318 -1.95 -3.74 -31.39
CA GLN A 318 -2.50 -3.21 -30.14
C GLN A 318 -2.38 -4.25 -29.03
N THR A 319 -2.68 -3.85 -27.80
CA THR A 319 -2.83 -4.79 -26.68
C THR A 319 -3.98 -5.78 -26.94
N ALA A 320 -4.18 -6.77 -26.07
CA ALA A 320 -5.43 -7.53 -25.97
C ALA A 320 -6.09 -7.25 -24.61
N PRO A 321 -7.41 -7.47 -24.47
CA PRO A 321 -8.03 -7.61 -23.16
C PRO A 321 -7.25 -8.63 -22.32
N VAL A 322 -7.00 -8.32 -21.05
CA VAL A 322 -6.25 -9.23 -20.18
C VAL A 322 -6.94 -10.58 -20.06
N GLY A 323 -6.15 -11.64 -19.94
CA GLY A 323 -6.67 -13.01 -19.83
C GLY A 323 -7.20 -13.60 -21.15
N SER A 324 -6.80 -13.05 -22.29
CA SER A 324 -7.20 -13.57 -23.61
C SER A 324 -6.60 -14.93 -23.95
N PHE A 325 -5.51 -15.32 -23.28
CA PHE A 325 -4.84 -16.62 -23.45
C PHE A 325 -4.79 -17.42 -22.14
N LYS A 326 -4.11 -18.57 -22.14
CA LYS A 326 -4.01 -19.44 -20.96
C LYS A 326 -3.19 -18.78 -19.85
N ALA A 327 -3.54 -19.09 -18.61
CA ALA A 327 -2.73 -18.77 -17.45
C ALA A 327 -1.57 -19.76 -17.30
N ASN A 328 -0.49 -19.32 -16.64
CA ASN A 328 0.58 -20.20 -16.19
C ASN A 328 0.15 -21.09 -15.01
N ALA A 329 1.05 -21.96 -14.53
CA ALA A 329 0.74 -22.91 -13.45
C ALA A 329 0.40 -22.27 -12.10
N PHE A 330 0.77 -21.00 -11.89
CA PHE A 330 0.36 -20.21 -10.73
C PHE A 330 -0.93 -19.44 -10.98
N GLY A 331 -1.51 -19.46 -12.19
CA GLY A 331 -2.76 -18.77 -12.50
C GLY A 331 -2.58 -17.32 -12.97
N LEU A 332 -1.36 -16.90 -13.31
CA LEU A 332 -1.10 -15.59 -13.88
C LEU A 332 -1.29 -15.60 -15.39
N TYR A 333 -1.82 -14.49 -15.91
CA TYR A 333 -2.00 -14.24 -17.33
C TYR A 333 -1.08 -13.13 -17.80
N ASP A 334 -0.78 -13.16 -19.10
CA ASP A 334 -0.09 -12.09 -19.83
C ASP A 334 1.29 -11.74 -19.26
N THR A 335 1.98 -12.67 -18.59
CA THR A 335 3.38 -12.49 -18.16
C THR A 335 4.38 -12.60 -19.31
N ALA A 336 3.89 -12.83 -20.54
CA ALA A 336 4.67 -12.82 -21.77
C ALA A 336 3.85 -12.09 -22.83
N GLY A 337 4.33 -10.93 -23.27
CA GLY A 337 3.68 -10.08 -24.26
C GLY A 337 2.60 -9.16 -23.68
N ASN A 338 1.73 -8.66 -24.56
CA ASN A 338 0.73 -7.64 -24.27
C ASN A 338 1.33 -6.27 -23.89
N VAL A 339 1.89 -6.11 -22.69
CA VAL A 339 2.58 -4.89 -22.24
C VAL A 339 3.83 -5.23 -21.43
N TRP A 340 4.84 -4.37 -21.52
CA TRP A 340 5.93 -4.37 -20.56
C TRP A 340 5.42 -4.01 -19.17
N GLU A 341 5.94 -4.67 -18.14
CA GLU A 341 5.50 -4.47 -16.77
C GLU A 341 6.61 -3.88 -15.91
N TRP A 342 6.37 -2.69 -15.36
CA TRP A 342 7.24 -2.09 -14.35
C TRP A 342 7.35 -2.96 -13.10
N VAL A 343 8.59 -3.10 -12.59
CA VAL A 343 8.89 -3.70 -11.29
C VAL A 343 9.57 -2.69 -10.37
N GLN A 344 9.71 -3.00 -9.09
CA GLN A 344 10.23 -2.08 -8.09
C GLN A 344 11.74 -1.77 -8.29
N ASP A 345 12.51 -2.70 -8.82
CA ASP A 345 13.98 -2.70 -8.82
C ASP A 345 14.64 -1.62 -9.69
N CYS A 346 15.83 -1.18 -9.25
CA CYS A 346 16.73 -0.39 -10.11
C CYS A 346 17.29 -1.27 -11.24
N TRP A 347 17.59 -0.68 -12.40
CA TRP A 347 18.38 -1.36 -13.42
C TRP A 347 19.81 -1.65 -12.94
N HIS A 348 20.26 -2.88 -13.19
CA HIS A 348 21.65 -3.32 -13.09
C HIS A 348 22.03 -4.05 -14.37
N ASP A 349 23.28 -3.89 -14.82
CA ASP A 349 23.73 -4.42 -16.12
C ASP A 349 23.75 -5.95 -16.20
N ASN A 350 23.73 -6.63 -15.06
CA ASN A 350 23.68 -8.09 -14.91
C ASN A 350 23.30 -8.45 -13.46
N TYR A 351 23.26 -9.74 -13.12
CA TYR A 351 22.91 -10.27 -11.79
C TYR A 351 24.09 -10.46 -10.82
N SER A 352 25.28 -9.94 -11.12
CA SER A 352 26.43 -10.04 -10.22
C SER A 352 26.17 -9.27 -8.92
N GLY A 353 25.94 -10.00 -7.82
CA GLY A 353 25.62 -9.41 -6.52
C GLY A 353 24.15 -9.03 -6.36
N ALA A 354 23.26 -9.63 -7.15
CA ALA A 354 21.81 -9.57 -6.96
C ALA A 354 21.39 -10.16 -5.60
N PRO A 355 20.33 -9.64 -4.96
CA PRO A 355 19.72 -10.27 -3.80
C PRO A 355 19.24 -11.69 -4.12
N ALA A 356 19.40 -12.60 -3.17
CA ALA A 356 19.03 -14.02 -3.32
C ALA A 356 17.79 -14.40 -2.49
N ASP A 357 17.10 -13.43 -1.90
CA ASP A 357 16.00 -13.61 -0.94
C ASP A 357 14.67 -13.00 -1.40
N GLY A 358 14.58 -12.59 -2.67
CA GLY A 358 13.39 -11.94 -3.23
C GLY A 358 13.29 -10.45 -2.94
N SER A 359 14.20 -9.87 -2.14
CA SER A 359 14.19 -8.45 -1.83
C SER A 359 14.51 -7.58 -3.05
N VAL A 360 14.02 -6.33 -3.01
CA VAL A 360 14.26 -5.34 -4.06
C VAL A 360 15.76 -5.04 -4.22
N TRP A 361 16.24 -5.04 -5.46
CA TRP A 361 17.58 -4.60 -5.80
C TRP A 361 17.64 -3.09 -6.05
N LEU A 362 18.02 -2.35 -5.01
CA LEU A 362 18.26 -0.91 -5.08
C LEU A 362 19.75 -0.59 -5.24
N LYS A 363 20.06 0.63 -5.67
CA LYS A 363 21.44 1.13 -5.66
C LYS A 363 22.01 1.17 -4.23
N ARG A 364 23.26 0.75 -4.10
CA ARG A 364 23.96 0.64 -2.80
C ARG A 364 24.26 1.98 -2.12
N ASP A 365 24.29 3.06 -2.88
CA ASP A 365 24.63 4.40 -2.38
C ASP A 365 23.42 5.19 -1.87
N GLY A 366 22.22 4.60 -1.90
CA GLY A 366 20.97 5.26 -1.52
C GLY A 366 20.53 6.34 -2.50
N SER A 367 21.15 6.43 -3.69
CA SER A 367 20.69 7.34 -4.74
C SER A 367 19.48 6.80 -5.49
N ASP A 368 18.68 7.72 -6.03
CA ASP A 368 17.55 7.35 -6.89
C ASP A 368 18.00 6.55 -8.11
N CYS A 369 17.17 5.59 -8.52
CA CYS A 369 17.42 4.80 -9.71
C CYS A 369 17.24 5.67 -10.96
N ASN A 370 18.32 5.88 -11.72
CA ASN A 370 18.22 6.57 -13.02
C ASN A 370 17.46 5.75 -14.07
N ARG A 371 17.37 4.43 -13.86
CA ARG A 371 16.57 3.51 -14.66
C ARG A 371 15.92 2.47 -13.74
N ARG A 372 14.70 2.09 -14.06
CA ARG A 372 13.92 1.01 -13.43
C ARG A 372 13.73 -0.13 -14.42
N ILE A 373 13.48 -1.32 -13.91
CA ILE A 373 13.33 -2.52 -14.75
C ILE A 373 11.89 -2.67 -15.24
N VAL A 374 11.75 -3.11 -16.48
CA VAL A 374 10.52 -3.71 -17.02
C VAL A 374 10.75 -5.16 -17.44
N ARG A 375 9.69 -5.98 -17.36
CA ARG A 375 9.71 -7.41 -17.70
C ARG A 375 8.56 -7.79 -18.65
N GLY A 376 8.67 -8.95 -19.30
CA GLY A 376 7.56 -9.62 -20.00
C GLY A 376 7.41 -9.40 -21.50
N GLY A 377 7.94 -8.30 -22.06
CA GLY A 377 7.69 -7.97 -23.47
C GLY A 377 6.31 -7.38 -23.72
N SER A 378 6.05 -6.89 -24.93
CA SER A 378 4.77 -6.28 -25.31
C SER A 378 4.21 -6.82 -26.62
N CYS A 379 3.04 -6.32 -27.00
CA CYS A 379 2.33 -6.66 -28.23
C CYS A 379 3.11 -6.38 -29.53
N VAL A 380 4.14 -5.52 -29.49
CA VAL A 380 4.97 -5.16 -30.65
C VAL A 380 6.35 -5.82 -30.63
N ASN A 381 6.70 -6.56 -29.58
CA ASN A 381 7.98 -7.26 -29.54
C ASN A 381 7.89 -8.60 -30.25
N GLU A 382 8.95 -8.97 -30.97
CA GLU A 382 9.08 -10.32 -31.50
C GLU A 382 9.15 -11.36 -30.37
N SER A 383 8.87 -12.63 -30.72
CA SER A 383 8.88 -13.77 -29.79
C SER A 383 10.13 -13.89 -28.89
N GLN A 384 11.30 -13.42 -29.33
CA GLN A 384 12.54 -13.42 -28.52
C GLN A 384 12.49 -12.45 -27.33
N GLY A 385 11.66 -11.41 -27.42
CA GLY A 385 11.45 -10.39 -26.39
C GLY A 385 10.41 -10.78 -25.33
N LEU A 386 9.87 -12.01 -25.37
CA LEU A 386 8.80 -12.49 -24.48
C LEU A 386 9.28 -13.50 -23.43
N ARG A 387 10.57 -13.80 -23.40
CA ARG A 387 11.14 -14.83 -22.52
C ARG A 387 10.92 -14.45 -21.06
N SER A 388 10.69 -15.42 -20.19
CA SER A 388 10.51 -15.13 -18.75
C SER A 388 11.69 -14.37 -18.14
N THR A 389 12.87 -14.45 -18.75
CA THR A 389 14.11 -13.81 -18.30
C THR A 389 14.37 -12.43 -18.92
N ILE A 390 13.56 -11.97 -19.88
CA ILE A 390 13.84 -10.74 -20.61
C ILE A 390 13.76 -9.51 -19.69
N ARG A 391 14.81 -8.69 -19.68
CA ARG A 391 14.90 -7.52 -18.80
C ARG A 391 15.35 -6.32 -19.62
N LEU A 392 14.68 -5.20 -19.42
CA LEU A 392 15.12 -3.92 -19.96
C LEU A 392 15.05 -2.84 -18.88
N GLY A 393 15.95 -1.86 -18.98
CA GLY A 393 15.93 -0.69 -18.11
C GLY A 393 15.36 0.52 -18.84
N PHE A 394 14.56 1.33 -18.19
CA PHE A 394 14.06 2.60 -18.75
C PHE A 394 14.05 3.68 -17.68
N LYS A 395 14.04 4.95 -18.08
CA LYS A 395 13.94 6.02 -17.08
C LYS A 395 12.59 5.91 -16.38
N PRO A 396 12.51 6.22 -15.08
CA PRO A 396 11.25 6.08 -14.35
C PRO A 396 10.14 7.00 -14.90
N ASP A 397 10.49 8.08 -15.60
CA ASP A 397 9.57 9.00 -16.28
C ASP A 397 9.09 8.50 -17.67
N ASP A 398 9.70 7.46 -18.23
CA ASP A 398 9.32 6.96 -19.55
C ASP A 398 7.91 6.33 -19.47
N ALA A 399 7.02 6.72 -20.38
CA ALA A 399 5.64 6.25 -20.43
C ALA A 399 5.23 6.00 -21.89
N TYR A 400 5.54 4.82 -22.41
CA TYR A 400 5.20 4.44 -23.79
C TYR A 400 3.86 3.72 -23.87
N ASP A 401 3.32 3.65 -25.09
CA ASP A 401 2.06 2.97 -25.46
C ASP A 401 2.07 1.44 -25.26
N ILE A 402 3.20 0.91 -24.82
CA ILE A 402 3.44 -0.50 -24.51
C ILE A 402 3.87 -0.73 -23.06
N PHE A 403 3.89 0.32 -22.23
CA PHE A 403 4.29 0.25 -20.81
C PHE A 403 3.07 0.26 -19.91
N GLY A 404 2.91 -0.84 -19.18
CA GLY A 404 1.96 -1.01 -18.10
C GLY A 404 2.66 -1.53 -16.85
N PHE A 405 1.90 -2.16 -15.96
CA PHE A 405 2.44 -2.77 -14.75
C PHE A 405 1.47 -3.76 -14.14
N ARG A 406 2.00 -4.56 -13.22
CA ARG A 406 1.26 -5.47 -12.36
C ARG A 406 1.60 -5.15 -10.92
N ILE A 407 0.70 -5.48 -10.01
CA ILE A 407 0.87 -5.20 -8.58
C ILE A 407 1.13 -6.48 -7.80
N ALA A 408 1.85 -6.35 -6.69
CA ALA A 408 1.98 -7.34 -5.65
C ALA A 408 1.31 -6.85 -4.37
N LYS A 409 1.00 -7.78 -3.47
CA LYS A 409 0.43 -7.49 -2.15
C LYS A 409 1.06 -8.41 -1.10
N ASP A 410 1.48 -7.82 0.01
CA ASP A 410 1.99 -8.57 1.16
C ASP A 410 0.85 -9.05 2.07
N PHE A 411 1.12 -10.10 2.88
CA PHE A 411 0.18 -10.68 3.83
C PHE A 411 0.18 -10.02 5.20
#